data_AF-A0A5D2KGQ1-F1
#
_entry.id   AF-A0A5D2KGQ1-F1
#
_cell.length_a   1.000
_cell.length_b   1.000
_cell.length_c   1.000
_cell.angle_alpha   90.00
_cell.angle_beta   90.00
_cell.angle_gamma   90.00
#
_symmetry.space_group_name_H-M   'P 1'
#
loop_
_entity.id
_entity.type
_entity.pdbx_description
1 polymer ?
#
loop_
_entity_poly.entity_id
_entity_poly.type
_entity_poly.pdbx_seq_one_letter_code
_entity_poly.pdbx_strand_id
1 'polypeptide(L)'
;MVLFPTINEACRVLDEGVVARASDLDVASVLGMSFPSYCGGIMFWADTVGSKHIYLSLKKWSEMYGSYFKPSRYLEERTMKGMPLSVAVEAKSSLKSNSKL
;
A
#
# COMPACT_ATOMS: atom_id res chain seq x y z
N MET A 1 -12.30 10.19 0.67
CA MET A 1 -12.88 8.83 0.77
C MET A 1 -12.47 7.93 -0.39
N VAL A 2 -12.50 8.37 -1.65
CA VAL A 2 -12.25 7.48 -2.82
C VAL A 2 -10.80 7.00 -2.94
N LEU A 3 -9.82 7.85 -2.61
CA LEU A 3 -8.39 7.54 -2.81
C LEU A 3 -7.80 6.53 -1.81
N PHE A 4 -8.25 6.51 -0.55
CA PHE A 4 -7.61 5.63 0.45
C PHE A 4 -7.89 4.14 0.22
N PRO A 5 -9.09 3.71 -0.22
CA PRO A 5 -9.30 2.35 -0.70
C PRO A 5 -8.38 1.99 -1.86
N THR A 6 -8.16 2.90 -2.82
CA THR A 6 -7.23 2.66 -3.92
C THR A 6 -5.80 2.48 -3.43
N ILE A 7 -5.34 3.30 -2.48
CA ILE A 7 -4.04 3.13 -1.81
C ILE A 7 -3.98 1.80 -1.07
N ASN A 8 -5.06 1.41 -0.41
CA ASN A 8 -5.13 0.15 0.31
C ASN A 8 -4.99 -1.05 -0.63
N GLU A 9 -5.63 -1.00 -1.81
CA GLU A 9 -5.47 -2.03 -2.83
C GLU A 9 -4.08 -2.01 -3.47
N ALA A 10 -3.50 -0.82 -3.72
CA ALA A 10 -2.12 -0.71 -4.17
C ALA A 10 -1.14 -1.37 -3.17
N CYS A 11 -1.38 -1.22 -1.87
CA CYS A 11 -0.61 -1.91 -0.82
C CYS A 11 -0.81 -3.44 -0.85
N ARG A 12 -2.00 -3.94 -1.20
CA ARG A 12 -2.26 -5.39 -1.32
C ARG A 12 -1.54 -5.97 -2.53
N VAL A 13 -1.62 -5.30 -3.68
CA VAL A 13 -0.92 -5.67 -4.92
C VAL A 13 0.60 -5.74 -4.70
N LEU A 14 1.14 -4.87 -3.85
CA LEU A 14 2.56 -4.92 -3.44
C LEU A 14 2.86 -6.10 -2.49
N ASP A 15 2.02 -6.40 -1.49
CA ASP A 15 2.25 -7.54 -0.58
C ASP A 15 2.10 -8.90 -1.28
N GLU A 16 1.21 -8.97 -2.28
CA GLU A 16 0.99 -10.15 -3.13
C GLU A 16 2.12 -10.34 -4.16
N GLY A 17 2.97 -9.32 -4.36
CA GLY A 17 4.09 -9.38 -5.30
C GLY A 17 3.67 -9.31 -6.77
N VAL A 18 2.45 -8.84 -7.05
CA VAL A 18 1.96 -8.59 -8.43
C VAL A 18 2.77 -7.46 -9.08
N VAL A 19 3.19 -6.48 -8.29
CA VAL A 19 4.09 -5.42 -8.71
C VAL A 19 5.35 -5.45 -7.85
N ALA A 20 6.52 -5.35 -8.49
CA ALA A 20 7.81 -5.46 -7.83
C ALA A 20 8.13 -4.25 -6.92
N ARG A 21 7.70 -3.03 -7.31
CA ARG A 21 8.04 -1.79 -6.61
C ARG A 21 6.90 -0.78 -6.63
N ALA A 22 6.82 0.04 -5.58
CA ALA A 22 5.83 1.12 -5.49
C ALA A 22 5.93 2.15 -6.63
N SER A 23 7.14 2.41 -7.14
CA SER A 23 7.35 3.33 -8.26
C SER A 23 6.64 2.89 -9.54
N ASP A 24 6.50 1.59 -9.75
CA ASP A 24 5.84 1.05 -10.95
C ASP A 24 4.32 1.30 -10.87
N LEU A 25 3.74 1.27 -9.66
CA LEU A 25 2.36 1.69 -9.41
C LEU A 25 2.17 3.20 -9.58
N ASP A 26 3.14 4.01 -9.16
CA ASP A 26 3.11 5.46 -9.37
C ASP A 26 3.05 5.79 -10.87
N VAL A 27 3.93 5.20 -11.67
CA VAL A 27 3.94 5.37 -13.13
C VAL A 27 2.63 4.88 -13.76
N ALA A 28 2.14 3.70 -13.35
CA ALA A 28 0.86 3.17 -13.84
C ALA A 28 -0.32 4.08 -13.49
N SER A 29 -0.33 4.70 -12.30
CA SER A 29 -1.38 5.63 -11.88
C SER A 29 -1.37 6.93 -12.69
N VAL A 30 -0.18 7.48 -12.96
CA VAL A 30 -0.03 8.71 -13.75
C VAL A 30 -0.41 8.48 -15.21
N LEU A 31 0.08 7.39 -15.82
CA LEU A 31 -0.15 7.12 -17.24
C LEU A 31 -1.52 6.49 -17.52
N GLY A 32 -1.99 5.60 -16.64
CA GLY A 32 -3.22 4.83 -16.86
C GLY A 32 -4.48 5.51 -16.32
N MET A 33 -4.38 6.25 -15.21
CA MET A 33 -5.53 6.89 -14.57
C MET A 33 -5.44 8.42 -14.60
N SER A 34 -4.47 8.99 -15.33
CA SER A 34 -4.22 10.43 -15.38
C SER A 34 -4.04 11.06 -14.00
N PHE A 35 -3.43 10.33 -13.06
CA PHE A 35 -3.12 10.87 -11.74
C PHE A 35 -2.16 12.07 -11.89
N PRO A 36 -2.33 13.16 -11.10
CA PRO A 36 -1.52 14.36 -11.26
C PRO A 36 -0.01 14.06 -11.13
N SER A 37 0.73 14.26 -12.22
CA SER A 37 2.16 13.95 -12.28
C SER A 37 3.01 14.80 -11.34
N TYR A 38 2.59 16.03 -11.04
CA TYR A 38 3.27 16.89 -10.07
C TYR A 38 3.14 16.39 -8.63
N CYS A 39 2.20 15.48 -8.35
CA CYS A 39 2.10 14.76 -7.08
C CYS A 39 2.93 13.46 -7.07
N GLY A 40 3.75 13.21 -8.09
CA GLY A 40 4.55 12.00 -8.26
C GLY A 40 3.73 10.79 -8.73
N GLY A 41 2.78 10.35 -7.91
CA GLY A 41 1.94 9.17 -8.15
C GLY A 41 1.13 8.82 -6.90
N ILE A 42 0.29 7.79 -6.98
CA ILE A 42 -0.61 7.46 -5.88
C ILE A 42 0.10 6.99 -4.60
N MET A 43 1.20 6.24 -4.71
CA MET A 43 2.00 5.77 -3.58
C MET A 43 2.86 6.88 -3.02
N PHE A 44 3.47 7.70 -3.88
CA PHE A 44 4.20 8.89 -3.43
C PHE A 44 3.27 9.86 -2.68
N TRP A 45 2.08 10.12 -3.22
CA TRP A 45 1.09 10.97 -2.56
C TRP A 45 0.64 10.37 -1.23
N ALA A 46 0.44 9.05 -1.15
CA ALA A 46 0.11 8.37 0.10
C ALA A 46 1.17 8.59 1.20
N ASP A 47 2.45 8.66 0.82
CA ASP A 47 3.53 8.98 1.76
C ASP A 47 3.52 10.43 2.23
N THR A 48 3.14 11.37 1.36
CA THR A 48 2.98 12.77 1.77
C THR A 48 1.82 12.98 2.75
N VAL A 49 0.75 12.19 2.62
CA VAL A 49 -0.40 12.21 3.56
C VAL A 49 -0.03 11.50 4.86
N GLY A 50 0.78 10.45 4.76
CA GLY A 50 1.27 9.66 5.88
C GLY A 50 0.47 8.38 6.11
N SER A 51 1.19 7.26 6.21
CA SER A 51 0.63 5.91 6.41
C SER A 51 -0.31 5.82 7.63
N LYS A 52 0.06 6.46 8.74
CA LYS A 52 -0.74 6.50 9.97
C LYS A 52 -2.11 7.15 9.79
N HIS A 53 -2.17 8.26 9.05
CA HIS A 53 -3.44 8.96 8.80
C HIS A 53 -4.37 8.12 7.94
N ILE A 54 -3.82 7.47 6.91
CA ILE A 54 -4.56 6.59 6.00
C ILE A 54 -5.08 5.36 6.76
N TYR A 55 -4.24 4.73 7.58
CA TYR A 55 -4.62 3.57 8.41
C TYR A 55 -5.78 3.90 9.35
N LEU A 56 -5.67 4.98 10.13
CA LEU A 56 -6.70 5.36 11.10
C LEU A 56 -8.01 5.71 10.40
N SER A 57 -7.95 6.38 9.26
CA SER A 57 -9.12 6.72 8.46
C SER A 57 -9.81 5.47 7.91
N LEU A 58 -9.03 4.54 7.33
CA LEU A 58 -9.55 3.26 6.83
C LEU A 58 -10.16 2.42 7.96
N LYS A 59 -9.51 2.35 9.13
CA LYS A 59 -10.05 1.63 10.29
C LYS A 59 -11.39 2.20 10.74
N LYS A 60 -11.49 3.52 10.88
CA LYS A 60 -12.74 4.21 11.22
C LYS A 60 -13.83 3.93 10.19
N TRP A 61 -13.50 3.93 8.90
CA TRP A 61 -14.45 3.63 7.83
C TRP A 61 -14.82 2.15 7.77
N SER A 62 -13.92 1.26 8.15
CA SER A 62 -14.21 -0.18 8.24
C SER A 62 -15.24 -0.47 9.33
N GLU A 63 -15.20 0.26 10.44
CA GLU A 63 -16.17 0.15 11.52
C GLU A 63 -17.54 0.71 11.13
N MET A 64 -17.59 1.80 10.34
CA MET A 64 -18.84 2.46 9.95
C MET A 64 -19.51 1.86 8.71
N TYR A 65 -18.73 1.45 7.70
CA TYR A 65 -19.24 1.07 6.38
C TYR A 65 -18.96 -0.41 6.03
N GLY A 66 -18.28 -1.15 6.90
CA GLY A 66 -18.04 -2.57 6.76
C GLY A 66 -16.70 -2.93 6.08
N SER A 67 -16.61 -4.19 5.64
CA SER A 67 -15.34 -4.85 5.31
C SER A 67 -14.57 -4.28 4.11
N TYR A 68 -15.19 -3.44 3.28
CA TYR A 68 -14.55 -2.85 2.11
C TYR A 68 -13.36 -1.95 2.48
N PHE A 69 -13.45 -1.23 3.60
CA PHE A 69 -12.40 -0.32 4.06
C PHE A 69 -11.39 -0.99 4.99
N LYS A 70 -11.40 -2.33 5.09
CA LYS A 70 -10.49 -3.06 5.97
C LYS A 70 -9.03 -2.74 5.57
N PRO A 71 -8.21 -2.19 6.48
CA PRO A 71 -6.80 -1.92 6.19
C PRO A 71 -6.06 -3.21 5.81
N SER A 72 -5.19 -3.11 4.81
CA SER A 72 -4.32 -4.20 4.39
C SER A 72 -3.22 -4.45 5.42
N ARG A 73 -2.77 -5.71 5.49
CA ARG A 73 -1.67 -6.15 6.37
C ARG A 73 -0.41 -5.32 6.15
N TYR A 74 -0.10 -5.04 4.88
CA TYR A 74 1.03 -4.20 4.48
C TYR A 74 0.97 -2.79 5.08
N LEU A 75 -0.20 -2.16 4.98
CA LEU A 75 -0.41 -0.80 5.45
C LEU A 75 -0.35 -0.74 6.99
N GLU A 76 -0.86 -1.76 7.66
CA GLU A 76 -0.74 -1.93 9.11
C GLU A 76 0.73 -2.09 9.54
N GLU A 77 1.48 -3.01 8.93
CA GLU A 77 2.89 -3.26 9.26
C GLU A 77 3.74 -1.99 9.10
N ARG A 78 3.54 -1.23 8.02
CA ARG A 78 4.30 0.00 7.77
C ARG A 78 3.90 1.14 8.69
N THR A 79 2.62 1.22 9.04
CA THR A 79 2.16 2.18 10.04
C THR A 79 2.79 1.91 11.40
N MET A 80 2.85 0.65 11.81
CA MET A 80 3.47 0.26 13.09
C MET A 80 4.98 0.51 13.10
N LYS A 81 5.66 0.29 11.98
CA LYS A 81 7.11 0.54 11.84
C LYS A 81 7.45 2.02 11.57
N GLY A 82 6.45 2.89 11.38
CA GLY A 82 6.67 4.30 11.06
C GLY A 82 7.37 4.52 9.72
N MET A 83 7.25 3.58 8.78
CA MET A 83 7.92 3.64 7.48
C MET A 83 7.02 4.22 6.38
N PRO A 84 7.60 4.86 5.35
CA PRO A 84 6.87 5.21 4.14
C PRO A 84 6.36 3.95 3.43
N LEU A 85 5.23 4.04 2.75
CA LEU A 85 4.62 2.98 1.92
C LEU A 85 5.44 2.69 0.66
N SER A 86 6.18 3.69 0.14
CA SER A 86 6.98 3.57 -1.09
C SER A 86 8.30 2.81 -0.93
N VAL A 87 8.84 2.70 0.28
CA VAL A 87 10.12 2.01 0.52
C VAL A 87 10.01 0.56 0.07
N ALA A 88 11.02 0.02 -0.61
CA ALA A 88 10.97 -1.37 -1.08
C ALA A 88 10.70 -2.33 0.10
N VAL A 89 9.81 -3.29 -0.11
CA VAL A 89 9.74 -4.46 0.78
C VAL A 89 11.06 -5.19 0.57
N GLU A 90 11.82 -5.44 1.63
CA GLU A 90 12.85 -6.48 1.56
C GLU A 90 12.14 -7.75 1.10
N ALA A 91 12.50 -8.22 -0.09
CA ALA A 91 11.91 -9.41 -0.68
C ALA A 91 11.83 -10.48 0.42
N LYS A 92 10.62 -10.98 0.70
CA LYS A 92 10.46 -12.17 1.55
C LYS A 92 11.43 -13.18 0.99
N SER A 93 12.51 -13.45 1.73
CA SER A 93 13.52 -14.39 1.29
C SER A 93 12.77 -15.69 1.02
N SER A 94 12.77 -16.08 -0.25
CA SER A 94 12.36 -17.42 -0.64
C SER A 94 13.42 -18.36 -0.08
N LEU A 95 13.29 -18.66 1.21
CA LEU A 95 13.95 -19.76 1.89
C LEU A 95 12.84 -20.55 2.59
N LYS A 96 11.98 -21.20 1.79
CA LYS A 96 11.56 -22.55 2.15
C LYS A 96 12.82 -23.42 2.10
N SER A 97 13.68 -23.28 3.11
CA SER A 97 14.72 -24.26 3.40
C SER A 97 14.01 -25.52 3.85
N ASN A 98 14.23 -26.59 3.09
CA ASN A 98 13.80 -27.94 3.38
C ASN A 98 14.02 -28.30 4.85
N SER A 99 12.99 -28.76 5.54
CA SER A 99 13.18 -29.68 6.65
C SER A 99 12.05 -30.70 6.73
N LYS A 100 12.50 -31.97 6.67
CA LYS A 100 11.79 -33.23 6.95
C LYS A 100 10.96 -33.81 5.82
N LEU A 101 11.62 -34.58 4.95
CA LEU A 101 11.74 -36.05 5.12
C LEU A 101 13.07 -36.53 4.54
#